data_AF-A0A5C6M580-F1
#
_entry.id   AF-A0A5C6M580-F1
#
_cell.length_a   1.000
_cell.length_b   1.000
_cell.length_c   1.000
_cell.angle_alpha   90.00
_cell.angle_beta   90.00
_cell.angle_gamma   90.00
#
_symmetry.space_group_name_H-M   'P 1'
#
loop_
_entity.id
_entity.type
_entity.pdbx_description
1 polymer ?
#
loop_
_entity_poly.entity_id
_entity_poly.type
_entity_poly.pdbx_seq_one_letter_code
_entity_poly.pdbx_strand_id
1 'polypeptide(L)'
;MIPARGKEPAELWQREDDLINHRLTWLLTSQGLLFAGYGWIFPQPQLSGLAWVVAYLGLISSLLIAAGLVGAVIAQLILRKRHGHKLYIHFVCAIIGWATAVGLAIVFAGGWICVMLAA
;
A
#
# COMPACT_ATOMS: atom_id res chain seq x y z
N MET A 1 28.67 -14.73 -20.96
CA MET A 1 27.82 -13.61 -21.41
C MET A 1 26.41 -14.17 -21.57
N ILE A 2 25.54 -14.00 -20.58
CA ILE A 2 24.15 -14.47 -20.65
C ILE A 2 23.40 -13.42 -21.47
N PRO A 3 22.75 -13.75 -22.61
CA PRO A 3 21.97 -12.77 -23.34
C PRO A 3 20.86 -12.28 -22.43
N ALA A 4 20.77 -10.97 -22.22
CA ALA A 4 19.66 -10.34 -21.52
C ALA A 4 18.39 -10.55 -22.34
N ARG A 5 17.74 -11.71 -22.16
CA ARG A 5 16.41 -12.00 -22.69
C ARG A 5 15.49 -10.97 -22.03
N GLY A 6 15.10 -9.94 -22.78
CA GLY A 6 14.15 -8.93 -22.28
C GLY A 6 12.93 -9.67 -21.76
N LYS A 7 12.59 -9.45 -20.47
CA LYS A 7 11.44 -10.11 -19.84
C LYS A 7 10.18 -9.83 -20.64
N GLU A 8 9.30 -10.81 -20.76
CA GLU A 8 8.06 -10.58 -21.48
C GLU A 8 7.22 -9.52 -20.75
N PRO A 9 6.46 -8.67 -21.47
CA PRO A 9 5.63 -7.64 -20.84
C PRO A 9 4.67 -8.19 -19.78
N ALA A 10 4.18 -9.42 -19.95
CA ALA A 10 3.34 -10.12 -18.98
C ALA A 10 4.10 -10.44 -17.68
N GLU A 11 5.35 -10.90 -17.75
CA GLU A 11 6.19 -11.15 -16.57
C GLU A 11 6.50 -9.86 -15.80
N LEU A 12 6.73 -8.75 -16.52
CA LEU A 12 6.93 -7.44 -15.91
C LEU A 12 5.67 -6.97 -15.20
N TRP A 13 4.49 -7.16 -15.81
CA TRP A 13 3.23 -6.85 -15.17
C TRP A 13 3.01 -7.67 -13.90
N GLN A 14 3.18 -8.99 -13.98
CA GLN A 14 3.02 -9.89 -12.84
C GLN A 14 3.95 -9.50 -11.70
N ARG A 15 5.20 -9.14 -12.01
CA ARG A 15 6.14 -8.65 -11.00
C ARG A 15 5.65 -7.38 -10.30
N GLU A 16 5.07 -6.43 -11.03
CA GLU A 16 4.51 -5.22 -10.41
C GLU A 16 3.27 -5.54 -9.54
N ASP A 17 2.41 -6.46 -9.97
CA ASP A 17 1.28 -6.95 -9.16
C ASP A 17 1.77 -7.63 -7.87
N ASP A 18 2.80 -8.47 -7.96
CA ASP A 18 3.41 -9.11 -6.78
C ASP A 18 3.99 -8.09 -5.80
N LEU A 19 4.64 -7.03 -6.32
CA LEU A 19 5.14 -5.93 -5.50
C LEU A 19 4.00 -5.16 -4.81
N ILE A 20 2.88 -4.92 -5.50
CA ILE A 20 1.68 -4.30 -4.92
C ILE A 20 1.13 -5.19 -3.79
N ASN A 21 0.92 -6.48 -4.07
CA ASN A 21 0.37 -7.43 -3.10
C ASN A 21 1.25 -7.58 -1.86
N HIS A 22 2.57 -7.62 -2.05
CA HIS A 22 3.52 -7.68 -0.95
C HIS A 22 3.45 -6.43 -0.07
N ARG A 23 3.39 -5.23 -0.67
CA ARG A 23 3.24 -3.96 0.07
C ARG A 23 1.92 -3.88 0.82
N LEU A 24 0.82 -4.31 0.20
CA LEU A 24 -0.50 -4.36 0.85
C LEU A 24 -0.52 -5.33 2.02
N THR A 25 0.14 -6.48 1.89
CA THR A 25 0.24 -7.46 2.99
C THR A 25 0.97 -6.85 4.20
N TRP A 26 2.09 -6.17 3.96
CA TRP A 26 2.83 -5.47 5.02
C TRP A 26 2.04 -4.30 5.62
N LEU A 27 1.31 -3.54 4.80
CA LEU A 27 0.40 -2.51 5.27
C LEU A 27 -0.64 -3.12 6.21
N LEU A 28 -1.44 -4.09 5.73
CA LEU A 28 -2.50 -4.71 6.51
C LEU A 28 -2.00 -5.29 7.83
N THR A 29 -0.88 -6.01 7.79
CA THR A 29 -0.31 -6.65 8.99
C THR A 29 0.17 -5.60 10.00
N SER A 30 0.93 -4.60 9.55
CA SER A 30 1.46 -3.56 10.43
C SER A 30 0.35 -2.68 11.00
N GLN A 31 -0.61 -2.28 10.18
CA GLN A 31 -1.74 -1.46 10.60
C GLN A 31 -2.62 -2.20 11.61
N GLY A 32 -2.94 -3.49 11.35
CA GLY A 32 -3.68 -4.32 12.30
C GLY A 32 -3.00 -4.42 13.66
N LEU A 33 -1.67 -4.62 13.68
CA LEU A 33 -0.89 -4.66 14.91
C LEU A 33 -0.89 -3.31 15.64
N LEU A 34 -0.70 -2.21 14.92
CA LEU A 34 -0.67 -0.87 15.49
C LEU A 34 -2.03 -0.46 16.05
N PHE A 35 -3.13 -0.75 15.37
CA PHE A 35 -4.49 -0.49 15.89
C PHE A 35 -4.80 -1.34 17.13
N ALA A 36 -4.42 -2.62 17.13
CA ALA A 36 -4.59 -3.47 18.30
C ALA A 36 -3.77 -2.95 19.50
N GLY A 37 -2.52 -2.56 19.27
CA GLY A 37 -1.67 -1.94 20.28
C GLY A 37 -2.23 -0.62 20.79
N TYR A 38 -2.69 0.25 19.89
CA TYR A 38 -3.31 1.52 20.25
C TYR A 38 -4.55 1.31 21.13
N GLY A 39 -5.43 0.37 20.75
CA GLY A 39 -6.63 0.05 21.54
C GLY A 39 -6.34 -0.43 22.96
N TRP A 40 -5.20 -1.10 23.17
CA TRP A 40 -4.75 -1.50 24.51
C TRP A 40 -4.15 -0.34 25.32
N ILE A 41 -3.48 0.60 24.66
CA ILE A 41 -2.84 1.77 25.29
C ILE A 41 -3.88 2.85 25.63
N PHE A 42 -4.88 3.06 24.76
CA PHE A 42 -5.84 4.16 24.82
C PHE A 42 -6.52 4.36 26.20
N PRO A 43 -6.94 3.32 26.93
CA PRO A 43 -7.56 3.49 28.25
C PRO A 43 -6.59 3.93 29.37
N GLN A 44 -5.28 3.96 29.11
CA GLN A 44 -4.24 4.16 30.12
C GLN A 44 -3.66 5.59 30.05
N PRO A 45 -4.10 6.53 30.91
CA PRO A 45 -3.68 7.94 30.81
C PRO A 45 -2.18 8.15 31.01
N GLN A 46 -1.54 7.29 31.80
CA GLN A 46 -0.09 7.28 32.01
C GLN A 46 0.74 6.91 30.77
N LEU A 47 0.12 6.37 29.72
CA LEU A 47 0.76 6.00 28.45
C LEU A 47 0.34 6.90 27.29
N SER A 48 -0.27 8.06 27.55
CA SER A 48 -0.75 8.98 26.51
C SER A 48 0.34 9.36 25.49
N GLY A 49 1.57 9.60 25.96
CA GLY A 49 2.71 9.86 25.06
C GLY A 49 3.01 8.70 24.10
N LEU A 50 2.90 7.46 24.57
CA LEU A 50 3.09 6.28 23.73
C LEU A 50 1.95 6.11 22.71
N ALA A 51 0.71 6.44 23.10
CA ALA A 51 -0.44 6.43 22.19
C ALA A 51 -0.21 7.34 20.98
N TRP A 52 0.30 8.55 21.22
CA TRP A 52 0.67 9.49 20.16
C TRP A 52 1.77 8.95 19.25
N VAL A 53 2.82 8.37 19.81
CA VAL A 53 3.91 7.75 19.02
C VAL A 53 3.36 6.65 18.11
N VAL A 54 2.53 5.75 18.64
CA VAL A 54 1.89 4.69 17.85
C VAL A 54 1.04 5.27 16.73
N ALA A 55 0.27 6.32 17.01
CA ALA A 55 -0.54 6.98 15.98
C ALA A 55 0.31 7.61 14.87
N TYR A 56 1.40 8.28 15.21
CA TYR A 56 2.32 8.84 14.22
C TYR A 56 3.01 7.76 13.39
N LEU A 57 3.43 6.65 14.00
CA LEU A 57 4.00 5.52 13.28
C LEU A 57 2.99 4.91 12.30
N GLY A 58 1.74 4.77 12.70
CA GLY A 58 0.64 4.31 11.85
C GLY A 58 0.42 5.23 10.65
N LEU A 59 0.36 6.54 10.89
CA LEU A 59 0.20 7.54 9.83
C LEU A 59 1.40 7.53 8.87
N ILE A 60 2.63 7.63 9.37
CA ILE A 60 3.84 7.68 8.53
C ILE A 60 3.97 6.41 7.68
N SER A 61 3.77 5.23 8.27
CA SER A 61 3.87 3.96 7.54
C SER A 61 2.80 3.83 6.46
N SER A 62 1.56 4.27 6.70
CA SER A 62 0.50 4.28 5.69
C SER A 62 0.82 5.20 4.51
N LEU A 63 1.38 6.40 4.77
CA LEU A 63 1.82 7.35 3.73
C LEU A 63 3.00 6.82 2.91
N LEU A 64 3.98 6.19 3.56
CA LEU A 64 5.13 5.59 2.87
C LEU A 64 4.71 4.45 1.93
N ILE A 65 3.80 3.59 2.39
CA ILE A 65 3.28 2.51 1.55
C ILE A 65 2.41 3.08 0.42
N ALA A 66 1.59 4.10 0.67
CA ALA A 66 0.80 4.77 -0.37
C ALA A 66 1.70 5.30 -1.50
N ALA A 67 2.81 5.99 -1.15
CA ALA A 67 3.78 6.47 -2.13
C ALA A 67 4.38 5.32 -2.97
N GLY A 68 4.73 4.20 -2.33
CA GLY A 68 5.21 3.00 -3.01
C GLY A 68 4.17 2.38 -3.96
N LEU A 69 2.90 2.34 -3.56
CA LEU A 69 1.80 1.85 -4.38
C LEU A 69 1.56 2.74 -5.61
N VAL A 70 1.57 4.06 -5.43
CA VAL A 70 1.48 5.02 -6.55
C VAL A 70 2.61 4.78 -7.55
N GLY A 71 3.84 4.54 -7.08
CA GLY A 71 4.98 4.19 -7.95
C GLY A 71 4.73 2.94 -8.79
N ALA A 72 4.18 1.87 -8.19
CA ALA A 72 3.85 0.65 -8.93
C ALA A 72 2.69 0.84 -9.92
N VAL A 73 1.65 1.60 -9.55
CA VAL A 73 0.54 1.94 -10.45
C VAL A 73 1.06 2.72 -11.66
N ILE A 74 1.97 3.69 -11.45
CA ILE A 74 2.60 4.43 -12.54
C ILE A 74 3.42 3.50 -13.44
N ALA A 75 4.18 2.56 -12.87
CA ALA A 75 4.95 1.58 -13.63
C ALA A 75 4.02 0.71 -14.52
N GLN A 76 2.90 0.23 -13.97
CA GLN A 76 1.90 -0.54 -14.71
C GLN A 76 1.20 0.29 -15.79
N LEU A 77 0.92 1.57 -15.54
CA LEU A 77 0.39 2.50 -16.55
C LEU A 77 1.36 2.68 -17.71
N ILE A 78 2.66 2.82 -17.44
CA ILE A 78 3.71 2.93 -18.47
C ILE A 78 3.82 1.62 -19.26
N LEU A 79 3.81 0.47 -18.59
CA LEU A 79 3.82 -0.86 -19.22
C LEU A 79 2.61 -1.04 -20.14
N ARG A 80 1.42 -0.65 -19.67
CA ARG A 80 0.19 -0.71 -20.46
C ARG A 80 0.21 0.19 -21.68
N LYS A 81 0.69 1.43 -21.53
CA LYS A 81 0.83 2.37 -22.66
C LYS A 81 1.77 1.84 -23.74
N ARG A 82 2.84 1.11 -23.36
CA ARG A 82 3.83 0.57 -24.31
C ARG A 82 3.45 -0.80 -24.88
N HIS A 83 2.82 -1.66 -24.10
CA HIS A 83 2.63 -3.08 -24.42
C HIS A 83 1.19 -3.57 -24.23
N GLY A 84 0.20 -2.69 -24.16
CA GLY A 84 -1.20 -3.00 -23.86
C GLY A 84 -1.80 -4.17 -24.66
N HIS A 85 -1.43 -4.30 -25.93
CA HIS A 85 -1.88 -5.38 -26.81
C HIS A 85 -1.33 -6.77 -26.45
N LYS A 86 -0.22 -6.85 -25.71
CA LYS A 86 0.44 -8.11 -25.28
C LYS A 86 0.09 -8.52 -23.85
N LEU A 87 -0.62 -7.67 -23.10
CA LEU A 87 -0.81 -7.87 -21.67
C LEU A 87 -1.98 -8.79 -21.33
N TYR A 88 -2.85 -9.16 -22.27
CA TYR A 88 -4.04 -10.04 -22.07
C TYR A 88 -4.93 -9.72 -20.83
N ILE A 89 -4.75 -8.56 -20.20
CA ILE A 89 -5.43 -8.16 -18.95
C ILE A 89 -6.52 -7.13 -19.25
N HIS A 90 -7.72 -7.42 -18.77
CA HIS A 90 -8.88 -6.55 -18.92
C HIS A 90 -8.66 -5.22 -18.18
N PHE A 91 -9.00 -4.09 -18.83
CA PHE A 91 -8.75 -2.75 -18.28
C PHE A 91 -9.45 -2.50 -16.95
N VAL A 92 -10.70 -2.95 -16.86
CA VAL A 92 -11.52 -2.79 -15.66
C VAL A 92 -10.88 -3.47 -14.45
N CYS A 93 -10.31 -4.66 -14.63
CA CYS A 93 -9.64 -5.39 -13.55
C CYS A 93 -8.42 -4.60 -13.01
N ALA A 94 -7.63 -4.00 -13.91
CA ALA A 94 -6.49 -3.19 -13.51
C ALA A 94 -6.91 -1.94 -12.73
N ILE A 95 -7.95 -1.23 -13.18
CA ILE A 95 -8.46 -0.04 -12.47
C ILE A 95 -8.96 -0.40 -11.07
N ILE A 96 -9.76 -1.46 -10.95
CA ILE A 96 -10.28 -1.90 -9.65
C ILE A 96 -9.12 -2.29 -8.72
N GLY A 97 -8.11 -3.00 -9.23
CA GLY A 97 -6.91 -3.35 -8.48
C GLY A 97 -6.17 -2.10 -7.96
N TRP A 98 -5.93 -1.12 -8.82
CA TRP A 98 -5.27 0.14 -8.42
C TRP A 98 -6.08 0.93 -7.40
N ALA A 99 -7.38 1.06 -7.62
CA ALA A 99 -8.28 1.78 -6.72
C ALA A 99 -8.32 1.12 -5.34
N THR A 100 -8.37 -0.21 -5.29
CA THR A 100 -8.35 -0.98 -4.03
C THR A 100 -7.03 -0.80 -3.30
N ALA A 101 -5.90 -0.91 -4.01
CA ALA A 101 -4.58 -0.80 -3.41
C ALA A 101 -4.34 0.59 -2.78
N VAL A 102 -4.57 1.65 -3.56
CA VAL A 102 -4.36 3.04 -3.11
C VAL A 102 -5.42 3.44 -2.08
N GLY A 103 -6.68 3.06 -2.30
CA GLY A 103 -7.79 3.36 -1.41
C GLY A 103 -7.56 2.81 0.00
N LEU A 104 -7.06 1.58 0.12
CA LEU A 104 -6.77 0.97 1.41
C LEU A 104 -5.73 1.77 2.22
N ALA A 105 -4.66 2.22 1.58
CA ALA A 105 -3.64 3.04 2.24
C ALA A 105 -4.20 4.39 2.69
N ILE A 106 -5.05 5.02 1.89
CA ILE A 106 -5.73 6.28 2.24
C ILE A 106 -6.67 6.08 3.43
N VAL A 107 -7.45 4.99 3.45
CA VAL A 107 -8.37 4.67 4.55
C VAL A 107 -7.61 4.54 5.87
N PHE A 108 -6.47 3.85 5.89
CA PHE A 108 -5.65 3.74 7.11
C PHE A 108 -5.05 5.08 7.54
N ALA A 109 -4.54 5.88 6.60
CA ALA A 109 -4.04 7.23 6.91
C ALA A 109 -5.15 8.11 7.53
N GLY A 110 -6.35 8.08 6.94
CA GLY A 110 -7.53 8.76 7.48
C GLY A 110 -7.92 8.25 8.87
N GLY A 111 -7.87 6.93 9.09
CA GLY A 111 -8.11 6.31 10.40
C GLY A 111 -7.17 6.85 11.48
N TRP A 112 -5.87 6.95 11.20
CA TRP A 112 -4.92 7.54 12.16
C TRP A 112 -5.14 9.02 12.40
N ILE A 113 -5.49 9.79 11.37
CA ILE A 113 -5.86 11.20 11.54
C ILE A 113 -7.08 11.32 12.45
N CYS A 114 -8.12 10.51 12.25
CA CYS A 114 -9.28 10.50 13.13
C CYS A 114 -8.92 10.15 14.57
N VAL A 115 -8.05 9.17 14.78
CA VAL A 115 -7.54 8.80 16.11
C VAL A 115 -6.81 9.97 16.76
N MET A 116 -5.94 10.66 16.03
CA MET A 116 -5.23 11.84 16.54
C MET A 116 -6.17 13.00 16.89
N LEU A 117 -7.24 13.20 16.12
CA LEU A 117 -8.22 14.26 16.41
C LEU A 117 -9.11 13.92 17.62
N ALA A 118 -9.21 12.65 17.99
CA ALA A 118 -10.03 12.16 19.10
C ALA A 118 -9.26 11.95 20.42
N ALA A 119 -7.92 11.96 20.36
CA ALA A 119 -7.02 11.75 21.50
C ALA A 119 -6.64 13.07 22.19
#